data_AF-J1GUJ1-F1
#
_entry.id   AF-J1GUJ1-F1
#
_cell.length_a   1.000
_cell.length_b   1.000
_cell.length_c   1.000
_cell.angle_alpha   90.00
_cell.angle_beta   90.00
_cell.angle_gamma   90.00
#
_symmetry.space_group_name_H-M   'P 1'
#
loop_
_entity.id
_entity.type
_entity.pdbx_description
1 polymer ?
#
loop_
_entity_poly.entity_id
_entity_poly.type
_entity_poly.pdbx_seq_one_letter_code
_entity_poly.pdbx_strand_id
1 'polypeptide(L)'
;MPSKNVYVSDADLPLFEAATAHAGSLSAAVAAGLRLYLAQHENRRKGNDMRTIELDVDEERVVTTKRFSGRQLLRWRRDEGMRTRSFRVFETARGQLAVYERDDPNWAVLSNPDDDNPVWEDPKTWQGDWWRRGNRELRVFASVDDMAGHLPDELVDAVRRAGKVPAVEELDI
;
A
#
# COMPACT_ATOMS: atom_id res chain seq x y z
N MET A 1 5.39 -36.08 -4.58
CA MET A 1 5.50 -34.96 -3.63
C MET A 1 6.68 -35.23 -2.72
N PRO A 2 7.61 -34.27 -2.53
CA PRO A 2 8.64 -34.41 -1.50
C PRO A 2 7.99 -34.34 -0.11
N SER A 3 8.38 -35.24 0.80
CA SER A 3 7.97 -35.22 2.21
C SER A 3 9.06 -34.61 3.07
N LYS A 4 8.67 -33.91 4.13
CA LYS A 4 9.56 -33.40 5.18
C LYS A 4 8.94 -33.67 6.54
N ASN A 5 9.76 -34.09 7.48
CA ASN A 5 9.37 -34.29 8.87
C ASN A 5 9.78 -33.04 9.67
N VAL A 6 8.91 -32.60 10.58
CA VAL A 6 9.14 -31.45 11.46
C VAL A 6 8.89 -31.91 12.89
N TYR A 7 9.80 -31.57 13.79
CA TYR A 7 9.64 -31.81 15.23
C TYR A 7 9.02 -30.57 15.86
N VAL A 8 8.04 -30.80 16.73
CA VAL A 8 7.29 -29.76 17.44
C VAL A 8 7.34 -30.07 18.93
N SER A 9 7.21 -29.05 19.77
CA SER A 9 7.14 -29.28 21.20
C SER A 9 5.78 -29.88 21.57
N ASP A 10 5.72 -30.64 22.66
CA ASP A 10 4.46 -31.18 23.17
C ASP A 10 3.45 -30.05 23.50
N ALA A 11 3.94 -28.88 23.87
CA ALA A 11 3.10 -27.70 24.15
C ALA A 11 2.44 -27.13 22.88
N ASP A 12 3.04 -27.33 21.71
CA ASP A 12 2.50 -26.84 20.43
C ASP A 12 1.55 -27.85 19.79
N LEU A 13 1.50 -29.10 20.26
CA LEU A 13 0.66 -30.16 19.68
C LEU A 13 -0.82 -29.73 19.49
N PRO A 14 -1.47 -29.08 20.48
CA PRO A 14 -2.85 -28.62 20.34
C PRO A 14 -3.06 -27.62 19.19
N LEU A 15 -2.05 -26.76 18.92
CA LEU A 15 -2.10 -25.79 17.83
C LEU A 15 -2.13 -26.49 16.46
N PHE A 16 -1.30 -27.53 16.30
CA PHE A 16 -1.23 -28.31 15.05
C PHE A 16 -2.50 -29.14 14.83
N GLU A 17 -3.09 -29.70 15.89
CA GLU A 17 -4.38 -30.40 15.82
C GLU A 17 -5.50 -29.46 15.37
N ALA A 18 -5.62 -28.29 16.00
CA ALA A 18 -6.62 -27.28 15.64
C ALA A 18 -6.44 -26.81 14.18
N ALA A 19 -5.23 -26.49 13.77
CA ALA A 19 -4.95 -26.06 12.40
C ALA A 19 -5.25 -27.16 11.37
N THR A 20 -4.98 -28.42 11.72
CA THR A 20 -5.30 -29.59 10.88
C THR A 20 -6.81 -29.76 10.72
N ALA A 21 -7.57 -29.62 11.82
CA ALA A 21 -9.04 -29.69 11.78
C ALA A 21 -9.64 -28.63 10.84
N HIS A 22 -9.06 -27.43 10.80
CA HIS A 22 -9.50 -26.36 9.90
C HIS A 22 -9.06 -26.55 8.45
N ALA A 23 -7.81 -26.98 8.22
CA ALA A 23 -7.25 -27.10 6.87
C ALA A 23 -7.50 -28.47 6.20
N GLY A 24 -8.10 -29.42 6.93
CA GLY A 24 -8.37 -30.79 6.49
C GLY A 24 -7.15 -31.73 6.50
N SER A 25 -5.92 -31.19 6.53
CA SER A 25 -4.70 -31.98 6.72
C SER A 25 -3.56 -31.14 7.31
N LEU A 26 -2.63 -31.80 8.00
CA LEU A 26 -1.44 -31.16 8.56
C LEU A 26 -0.59 -30.48 7.48
N SER A 27 -0.40 -31.15 6.34
CA SER A 27 0.35 -30.60 5.21
C SER A 27 -0.29 -29.31 4.65
N ALA A 28 -1.63 -29.26 4.58
CA ALA A 28 -2.34 -28.06 4.12
C ALA A 28 -2.22 -26.91 5.13
N ALA A 29 -2.37 -27.19 6.43
CA ALA A 29 -2.20 -26.23 7.51
C ALA A 29 -0.79 -25.61 7.51
N VAL A 30 0.25 -26.46 7.47
CA VAL A 30 1.65 -26.03 7.46
C VAL A 30 1.97 -25.21 6.21
N ALA A 31 1.50 -25.63 5.03
CA ALA A 31 1.73 -24.87 3.81
C ALA A 31 1.03 -23.50 3.83
N ALA A 32 -0.18 -23.40 4.38
CA ALA A 32 -0.88 -22.13 4.55
C ALA A 32 -0.14 -21.22 5.54
N GLY A 33 0.25 -21.76 6.71
CA GLY A 33 1.00 -21.03 7.73
C GLY A 33 2.34 -20.51 7.23
N LEU A 34 3.11 -21.32 6.49
CA LEU A 34 4.39 -20.90 5.90
C LEU A 34 4.20 -19.79 4.85
N ARG A 35 3.17 -19.87 4.01
CA ARG A 35 2.85 -18.79 3.05
C ARG A 35 2.50 -17.49 3.79
N LEU A 36 1.72 -17.58 4.85
CA LEU A 36 1.37 -16.42 5.69
C LEU A 36 2.62 -15.83 6.36
N TYR A 37 3.46 -16.68 6.96
CA TYR A 37 4.71 -16.27 7.61
C TYR A 37 5.65 -15.57 6.63
N LEU A 38 5.82 -16.14 5.43
CA LEU A 38 6.63 -15.51 4.38
C LEU A 38 6.02 -14.20 3.90
N ALA A 39 4.70 -14.13 3.70
CA ALA A 39 4.03 -12.89 3.31
C ALA A 39 4.18 -11.80 4.38
N GLN A 40 4.07 -12.16 5.67
CA GLN A 40 4.26 -11.24 6.79
C GLN A 40 5.71 -10.78 6.89
N HIS A 41 6.67 -11.69 6.75
CA HIS A 41 8.10 -11.38 6.80
C HIS A 41 8.55 -10.56 5.58
N GLU A 42 8.00 -10.85 4.40
CA GLU A 42 8.18 -10.02 3.21
C GLU A 42 7.57 -8.63 3.41
N ASN A 43 6.37 -8.51 3.97
CA ASN A 43 5.77 -7.21 4.27
C ASN A 43 6.60 -6.41 5.29
N ARG A 44 7.17 -7.09 6.30
CA ARG A 44 8.06 -6.51 7.31
C ARG A 44 9.39 -6.03 6.71
N ARG A 45 9.99 -6.79 5.77
CA ARG A 45 11.16 -6.34 4.99
C ARG A 45 10.83 -5.22 3.99
N LYS A 46 9.70 -5.32 3.29
CA LYS A 46 9.20 -4.35 2.29
C LYS A 46 8.99 -2.95 2.89
N GLY A 47 8.76 -2.85 4.19
CA GLY A 47 8.59 -1.59 4.92
C GLY A 47 9.88 -0.95 5.44
N ASN A 48 10.96 -1.71 5.65
CA ASN A 48 12.16 -1.23 6.38
C ASN A 48 13.44 -1.10 5.56
N ASP A 49 13.59 -1.86 4.47
CA ASP A 49 14.83 -1.85 3.68
C ASP A 49 14.72 -0.94 2.45
N MET A 50 15.83 -0.28 2.12
CA MET A 50 15.97 0.44 0.85
C MET A 50 15.86 -0.55 -0.30
N ARG A 51 14.93 -0.32 -1.23
CA ARG A 51 14.72 -1.18 -2.39
C ARG A 51 14.58 -0.37 -3.66
N THR A 52 14.76 -1.04 -4.79
CA THR A 52 14.43 -0.45 -6.09
C THR A 52 12.92 -0.24 -6.18
N ILE A 53 12.51 1.01 -6.25
CA ILE A 53 11.15 1.48 -6.50
C ILE A 53 11.05 1.85 -7.97
N GLU A 54 10.03 1.34 -8.66
CA GLU A 54 9.68 1.70 -10.03
C GLU A 54 8.27 2.27 -10.04
N LEU A 55 8.12 3.47 -10.59
CA LEU A 55 6.85 4.18 -10.66
C LEU A 55 6.66 4.74 -12.06
N ASP A 56 5.50 4.47 -12.63
CA ASP A 56 5.08 5.11 -13.87
C ASP A 56 4.57 6.51 -13.58
N VAL A 57 5.15 7.47 -14.28
CA VAL A 57 4.84 8.89 -14.20
C VAL A 57 4.38 9.34 -15.58
N ASP A 58 3.32 10.12 -15.62
CA ASP A 58 2.79 10.70 -16.84
C ASP A 58 3.50 12.03 -17.10
N GLU A 59 4.34 12.06 -18.13
CA GLU A 59 5.00 13.28 -18.62
C GLU A 59 4.31 13.69 -19.93
N GLU A 60 3.45 14.71 -19.83
CA GLU A 60 2.57 15.21 -20.90
C GLU A 60 1.64 14.14 -21.49
N ARG A 61 2.12 13.39 -22.48
CA ARG A 61 1.39 12.32 -23.18
C ARG A 61 2.14 10.99 -23.19
N VAL A 62 3.29 10.90 -22.53
CA VAL A 62 4.14 9.72 -22.51
C VAL A 62 4.26 9.21 -21.08
N VAL A 63 4.07 7.89 -20.93
CA VAL A 63 4.32 7.22 -19.66
C VAL A 63 5.79 6.90 -19.54
N THR A 64 6.43 7.41 -18.50
CA THR A 64 7.85 7.16 -18.21
C THR A 64 7.98 6.46 -16.86
N THR A 65 8.67 5.33 -16.84
CA THR A 65 8.95 4.60 -15.60
C THR A 65 10.18 5.19 -14.91
N LYS A 66 10.00 5.83 -13.76
CA LYS A 66 11.08 6.35 -12.91
C LYS A 66 11.51 5.27 -11.92
N ARG A 67 12.81 5.00 -11.86
CA ARG A 67 13.43 4.00 -10.97
C ARG A 67 14.37 4.68 -9.98
N PHE A 68 14.24 4.37 -8.69
CA PHE A 68 15.14 4.86 -7.65
C PHE A 68 15.23 3.89 -6.48
N SER A 69 16.26 4.03 -5.63
CA SER A 69 16.34 3.27 -4.38
C SER A 69 15.66 4.05 -3.26
N GLY A 70 14.70 3.43 -2.59
CA GLY A 70 13.96 4.05 -1.50
C GLY A 70 13.10 3.07 -0.70
N ARG A 71 12.51 3.59 0.38
CA ARG A 71 11.64 2.89 1.32
C ARG A 71 10.33 3.66 1.45
N GLN A 72 9.19 2.97 1.47
CA GLN A 72 7.90 3.64 1.62
C GLN A 72 7.66 4.00 3.09
N LEU A 73 7.48 5.29 3.38
CA LEU A 73 7.17 5.78 4.73
C LEU A 73 5.67 5.77 5.01
N LEU A 74 4.88 6.19 4.03
CA LEU A 74 3.46 6.42 4.22
C LEU A 74 2.70 6.14 2.92
N ARG A 75 1.50 5.59 3.08
CA ARG A 75 0.46 5.63 2.06
C ARG A 75 -0.71 6.40 2.64
N TRP A 76 -1.18 7.40 1.90
CA TRP A 76 -2.32 8.22 2.27
C TRP A 76 -3.29 8.31 1.10
N ARG A 77 -4.57 8.42 1.40
CA ARG A 77 -5.64 8.49 0.41
C ARG A 77 -6.68 9.47 0.92
N ARG A 78 -7.18 10.29 0.00
CA ARG A 78 -8.33 11.17 0.23
C ARG A 78 -9.32 10.99 -0.90
N ASP A 79 -10.57 10.77 -0.54
CA ASP A 79 -11.66 10.76 -1.50
C ASP A 79 -12.19 12.20 -1.64
N GLU A 80 -12.23 12.69 -2.87
CA GLU A 80 -12.68 14.03 -3.25
C GLU A 80 -13.89 13.87 -4.18
N GLY A 81 -15.03 13.52 -3.58
CA GLY A 81 -16.26 13.20 -4.31
C GLY A 81 -16.10 11.98 -5.21
N MET A 82 -16.19 12.22 -6.52
CA MET A 82 -16.10 11.17 -7.56
C MET A 82 -14.66 10.78 -7.92
N ARG A 83 -13.65 11.45 -7.37
CA ARG A 83 -12.24 11.15 -7.59
C ARG A 83 -11.55 10.81 -6.28
N THR A 84 -10.46 10.08 -6.39
CA THR A 84 -9.61 9.70 -5.27
C THR A 84 -8.21 10.17 -5.58
N ARG A 85 -7.65 10.96 -4.66
CA ARG A 85 -6.23 11.26 -4.66
C ARG A 85 -5.51 10.32 -3.73
N SER A 86 -4.51 9.64 -4.26
CA SER A 86 -3.65 8.74 -3.48
C SER A 86 -2.21 9.21 -3.52
N PHE A 87 -1.58 9.19 -2.36
CA PHE A 87 -0.22 9.64 -2.14
C PHE A 87 0.60 8.49 -1.56
N ARG A 88 1.74 8.22 -2.16
CA ARG A 88 2.76 7.32 -1.62
C ARG A 88 4.02 8.12 -1.38
N VAL A 89 4.49 8.14 -0.15
CA VAL A 89 5.68 8.89 0.25
C VAL A 89 6.80 7.89 0.49
N PHE A 90 7.94 8.13 -0.15
CA PHE A 90 9.13 7.31 -0.04
C PHE A 90 10.29 8.14 0.50
N GLU A 91 11.04 7.56 1.43
CA GLU A 91 12.38 8.01 1.78
C GLU A 91 13.35 7.43 0.76
N THR A 92 14.11 8.27 0.07
CA THR A 92 15.12 7.84 -0.89
C THR A 92 16.42 7.47 -0.18
N ALA A 93 17.29 6.72 -0.86
CA ALA A 93 18.63 6.41 -0.34
C ALA A 93 19.50 7.66 -0.06
N ARG A 94 19.13 8.84 -0.60
CA ARG A 94 19.79 10.12 -0.33
C ARG A 94 19.16 10.91 0.82
N GLY A 95 18.20 10.35 1.53
CA GLY A 95 17.46 11.03 2.60
C GLY A 95 16.42 12.05 2.11
N GLN A 96 16.21 12.17 0.79
CA GLN A 96 15.16 13.00 0.20
C GLN A 96 13.80 12.29 0.25
N LEU A 97 12.71 13.04 0.13
CA LEU A 97 11.36 12.52 0.12
C LEU A 97 10.79 12.52 -1.30
N ALA A 98 10.49 11.35 -1.84
CA ALA A 98 9.81 11.19 -3.11
C ALA A 98 8.31 10.96 -2.87
N VAL A 99 7.47 11.85 -3.37
CA VAL A 99 6.01 11.82 -3.23
C VAL A 99 5.41 11.47 -4.58
N TYR A 100 4.81 10.29 -4.63
CA TYR A 100 4.07 9.82 -5.78
C TYR A 100 2.59 10.06 -5.59
N GLU A 101 2.01 10.88 -6.46
CA GLU A 101 0.61 11.23 -6.47
C GLU A 101 -0.09 10.56 -7.64
N ARG A 102 -1.29 10.06 -7.37
CA ARG A 102 -2.20 9.58 -8.40
C ARG A 102 -3.58 10.14 -8.17
N ASP A 103 -4.16 10.63 -9.24
CA ASP A 103 -5.59 10.88 -9.35
C ASP A 103 -6.25 9.68 -10.03
N ASP A 104 -7.10 8.96 -9.31
CA ASP A 104 -7.85 7.82 -9.83
C ASP A 104 -9.36 8.03 -9.62
N PRO A 105 -10.23 7.41 -10.43
CA PRO A 105 -11.66 7.44 -10.20
C PRO A 105 -12.01 6.80 -8.85
N ASN A 106 -12.95 7.41 -8.11
CA ASN A 106 -13.42 6.83 -6.86
C ASN A 106 -14.42 5.70 -7.14
N TRP A 107 -13.91 4.48 -7.24
CA TRP A 107 -14.70 3.28 -7.52
C TRP A 107 -15.66 2.89 -6.39
N ALA A 108 -15.48 3.40 -5.16
CA ALA A 108 -16.40 3.11 -4.05
C ALA A 108 -17.81 3.65 -4.31
N VAL A 109 -17.93 4.70 -5.13
CA VAL A 109 -19.21 5.29 -5.54
C VAL A 109 -20.06 4.30 -6.37
N LEU A 110 -19.43 3.37 -7.10
CA LEU A 110 -20.14 2.33 -7.85
C LEU A 110 -20.76 1.25 -6.96
N SER A 111 -20.27 1.11 -5.74
CA SER A 111 -20.73 0.10 -4.78
C SER A 111 -21.79 0.63 -3.81
N ASN A 112 -22.29 1.86 -4.02
CA ASN A 112 -23.35 2.40 -3.18
C ASN A 112 -24.66 1.63 -3.46
N PRO A 113 -25.29 1.01 -2.45
CA PRO A 113 -26.50 0.20 -2.62
C PRO A 113 -27.79 1.03 -2.78
N ASP A 114 -27.72 2.35 -2.62
CA ASP A 114 -28.84 3.27 -2.83
C ASP A 114 -29.06 3.53 -4.34
N ASP A 115 -30.32 3.64 -4.76
CA ASP A 115 -30.74 3.89 -6.15
C ASP A 115 -30.23 5.24 -6.72
N ASP A 116 -29.83 6.17 -5.85
CA ASP A 116 -29.27 7.48 -6.19
C ASP A 116 -27.75 7.39 -6.36
N ASN A 117 -27.29 6.58 -7.31
CA ASN A 117 -25.87 6.48 -7.62
C ASN A 117 -25.46 7.67 -8.51
N PRO A 118 -24.60 8.59 -8.03
CA PRO A 118 -24.24 9.79 -8.78
C PRO A 118 -23.48 9.49 -10.09
N VAL A 119 -22.97 8.25 -10.27
CA VAL A 119 -22.42 7.79 -11.55
C VAL A 119 -23.51 7.61 -12.62
N TRP A 120 -24.73 7.24 -12.24
CA TRP A 120 -25.85 7.08 -13.18
C TRP A 120 -26.68 8.37 -13.32
N GLU A 121 -26.57 9.31 -12.40
CA GLU A 121 -27.33 10.57 -12.41
C GLU A 121 -26.62 11.73 -13.12
N ASP A 122 -25.28 11.74 -13.20
CA ASP A 122 -24.53 12.80 -13.89
C ASP A 122 -24.11 12.35 -15.31
N PRO A 123 -24.67 12.93 -16.39
CA PRO A 123 -24.29 12.59 -17.76
C PRO A 123 -22.81 12.82 -18.10
N LYS A 124 -22.06 13.56 -17.28
CA LYS A 124 -20.60 13.76 -17.46
C LYS A 124 -19.78 12.53 -17.11
N THR A 125 -20.25 11.64 -16.24
CA THR A 125 -19.55 10.37 -15.93
C THR A 125 -19.63 9.38 -17.09
N TRP A 126 -20.64 9.54 -17.97
CA TRP A 126 -20.84 8.73 -19.17
C TRP A 126 -19.94 9.16 -20.34
N GLN A 127 -19.39 10.39 -20.27
CA GLN A 127 -18.52 10.98 -21.30
C GLN A 127 -17.07 10.46 -21.26
N GLY A 128 -16.79 9.40 -20.50
CA GLY A 128 -15.49 8.70 -20.53
C GLY A 128 -14.40 9.33 -19.66
N ASP A 129 -14.45 10.63 -19.37
CA ASP A 129 -13.44 11.32 -18.55
C ASP A 129 -13.42 10.88 -17.08
N TRP A 130 -14.55 10.41 -16.54
CA TRP A 130 -14.58 9.77 -15.22
C TRP A 130 -13.86 8.42 -15.21
N TRP A 131 -13.92 7.65 -16.30
CA TRP A 131 -13.28 6.33 -16.41
C TRP A 131 -11.77 6.41 -16.67
N ARG A 132 -11.26 7.59 -17.06
CA ARG A 132 -9.84 7.81 -17.30
C ARG A 132 -9.09 7.89 -15.97
N ARG A 133 -8.04 7.06 -15.85
CA ARG A 133 -7.01 7.25 -14.83
C ARG A 133 -6.42 8.65 -15.02
N GLY A 134 -6.37 9.42 -13.93
CA GLY A 134 -5.79 10.75 -13.92
C GLY A 134 -4.27 10.70 -13.94
N ASN A 135 -3.66 11.88 -13.84
CA ASN A 135 -2.22 12.04 -13.96
C ASN A 135 -1.48 11.33 -12.81
N ARG A 136 -0.38 10.65 -13.14
CA ARG A 136 0.55 10.07 -12.17
C ARG A 136 1.78 10.96 -12.10
N GLU A 137 2.03 11.55 -10.94
CA GLU A 137 3.12 12.50 -10.75
C GLU A 137 4.10 12.04 -9.68
N LEU A 138 5.39 12.31 -9.88
CA LEU A 138 6.43 12.09 -8.88
C LEU A 138 7.15 13.40 -8.60
N ARG A 139 7.02 13.88 -7.38
CA ARG A 139 7.71 15.09 -6.88
C ARG A 139 8.74 14.69 -5.83
N VAL A 140 9.90 15.33 -5.85
CA VAL A 140 10.99 15.05 -4.91
C VAL A 140 11.28 16.30 -4.09
N PHE A 141 11.29 16.15 -2.77
CA PHE A 141 11.52 17.21 -1.80
C PHE A 141 12.79 16.89 -0.98
N ALA A 142 13.55 17.91 -0.61
CA ALA A 142 14.76 17.70 0.21
C ALA A 142 14.39 17.39 1.67
N SER A 143 13.33 18.02 2.18
CA SER A 143 12.86 17.85 3.56
C SER A 143 11.33 17.84 3.65
N VAL A 144 10.80 17.49 4.82
CA VAL A 144 9.35 17.59 5.11
C VAL A 144 8.86 19.03 5.05
N ASP A 145 9.72 20.00 5.40
CA ASP A 145 9.32 21.40 5.42
C ASP A 145 9.17 21.96 3.99
N ASP A 146 9.91 21.44 3.01
CA ASP A 146 9.75 21.78 1.60
C ASP A 146 8.44 21.23 0.98
N MET A 147 7.76 20.30 1.68
CA MET A 147 6.46 19.79 1.24
C MET A 147 5.32 20.76 1.55
N ALA A 148 5.50 21.64 2.54
CA ALA A 148 4.48 22.59 2.96
C ALA A 148 4.13 23.56 1.82
N GLY A 149 2.83 23.79 1.59
CA GLY A 149 2.34 24.62 0.49
C GLY A 149 2.28 23.93 -0.88
N HIS A 150 2.93 22.78 -1.06
CA HIS A 150 2.84 21.98 -2.28
C HIS A 150 1.92 20.75 -2.14
N LEU A 151 1.70 20.30 -0.91
CA LEU A 151 0.93 19.12 -0.57
C LEU A 151 -0.09 19.44 0.53
N PRO A 152 -1.17 18.64 0.68
CA PRO A 152 -2.15 18.85 1.74
C PRO A 152 -1.49 18.83 3.13
N ASP A 153 -1.84 19.77 4.00
CA ASP A 153 -1.23 19.92 5.32
C ASP A 153 -1.35 18.63 6.17
N GLU A 154 -2.49 17.94 6.08
CA GLU A 154 -2.71 16.64 6.75
C GLU A 154 -1.70 15.57 6.34
N LEU A 155 -1.31 15.55 5.06
CA LEU A 155 -0.28 14.64 4.54
C LEU A 155 1.09 15.02 5.08
N VAL A 156 1.43 16.31 5.07
CA VAL A 156 2.71 16.82 5.60
C VAL A 156 2.86 16.45 7.08
N ASP A 157 1.81 16.65 7.87
CA ASP A 157 1.80 16.28 9.29
C ASP A 157 1.85 14.77 9.51
N ALA A 158 1.20 13.98 8.65
CA ALA A 158 1.31 12.52 8.69
C ALA A 158 2.75 12.05 8.40
N VAL A 159 3.44 12.66 7.43
CA VAL A 159 4.84 12.34 7.12
C VAL A 159 5.77 12.78 8.26
N ARG A 160 5.54 13.96 8.84
CA ARG A 160 6.28 14.45 10.01
C ARG A 160 6.15 13.51 11.21
N ARG A 161 4.98 12.89 11.40
CA ARG A 161 4.75 11.86 12.42
C ARG A 161 5.42 10.53 12.05
N ALA A 162 5.27 10.08 10.81
CA ALA A 162 5.88 8.84 10.34
C ALA A 162 7.42 8.84 10.46
N GLY A 163 8.07 10.00 10.28
CA GLY A 163 9.52 10.13 10.51
C GLY A 163 9.95 10.07 11.99
N LYS A 164 9.02 10.24 12.94
CA LYS A 164 9.29 10.18 14.39
C LYS A 164 8.95 8.82 15.01
N VAL A 165 8.10 8.03 14.35
CA VAL A 165 7.70 6.69 14.82
C VAL A 165 8.74 5.69 14.31
N PRO A 166 9.32 4.82 15.16
CA PRO A 166 10.19 3.76 14.69
C PRO A 166 9.43 2.88 13.69
N ALA A 167 10.07 2.56 12.57
CA ALA A 167 9.42 1.84 11.46
C ALA A 167 8.86 0.46 11.86
N VAL A 168 9.30 -0.08 13.00
CA VAL A 168 8.72 -1.24 13.68
C VAL A 168 8.56 -0.91 15.16
N GLU A 169 7.36 -1.09 15.66
CA GLU A 169 7.05 -1.13 17.08
C GLU A 169 6.78 -2.60 17.45
N GLU A 170 7.58 -3.14 18.38
CA GLU A 170 7.38 -4.48 18.92
C GLU A 170 6.40 -4.38 20.08
N LEU A 171 5.18 -4.87 19.86
CA LEU A 171 4.12 -4.86 20.86
C LEU A 171 4.07 -6.23 21.55
N ASP A 172 4.13 -6.24 22.88
CA ASP A 172 3.95 -7.43 23.73
C ASP A 172 2.46 -7.57 24.09
N ILE A 173 1.65 -7.92 23.08
CA ILE A 173 0.19 -8.12 23.17
C ILE A 173 -0.26 -9.42 22.50
#